data_AF-A0A640KJW4-F1
#
_entry.id   AF-A0A640KJW4-F1
#
_cell.length_a   1.000
_cell.length_b   1.000
_cell.length_c   1.000
_cell.angle_alpha   90.00
_cell.angle_beta   90.00
_cell.angle_gamma   90.00
#
_symmetry.space_group_name_H-M   'P 1'
#
loop_
_entity.id
_entity.type
_entity.pdbx_description
1 polymer ?
#
loop_
_entity_poly.entity_id
_entity_poly.type
_entity_poly.pdbx_seq_one_letter_code
_entity_poly.pdbx_strand_id
1 'polypeptide(L)'
;MPPLTLEQVLARSMRLPRQRAQQQVARLYKRHESAERGGSSGWVPSTAMGSSPVDSGAPRRSRIAALMGSRHAEKHGGIDGSGGSGAPTREKRNFFELMEREDAQRRASHLSIHRSGHLVRNSADLTTYLTAAQRTGDWEGGLRAFAEATALPAVVTMLATPKASMTAAASTAGTLISSTSTPFAPPESGINPNEAQITTVLEMCANAEKWEMVEKIGAFFAPTYPDTFSRAVELLAGRTPSDSKGGEGGWRSAFAYLTTRCPLPAAEISVEAFNVCLRGCEAALDWRGAMEVVRAMGPNPLQGWRAPEEGDDTAEASLCDAATTLDSVEADTSSSSPRSTSASPKLLMSTPPSPNVLSYATLIATLEQAGKESLASAVLNRLPAVEKEEITASYAALIMVWSNQILRKQQRRRF
;
A
#
# COMPACT_ATOMS: atom_id res chain seq x y z
N MET A 1 -4.93 -12.40 -3.29
CA MET A 1 -4.82 -12.90 -1.89
C MET A 1 -6.22 -13.08 -1.31
N PRO A 2 -6.47 -13.95 -0.30
CA PRO A 2 -7.80 -14.00 0.32
C PRO A 2 -8.19 -12.62 0.87
N PRO A 3 -9.48 -12.23 0.79
CA PRO A 3 -9.94 -10.94 1.34
C PRO A 3 -9.61 -10.86 2.82
N LEU A 4 -9.10 -9.71 3.25
CA LEU A 4 -8.73 -9.48 4.64
C LEU A 4 -10.00 -9.43 5.49
N THR A 5 -10.07 -10.22 6.55
CA THR A 5 -11.17 -10.13 7.51
C THR A 5 -10.96 -8.91 8.43
N LEU A 6 -12.06 -8.40 8.99
CA LEU A 6 -12.02 -7.31 9.98
C LEU A 6 -11.02 -7.62 11.11
N GLU A 7 -11.05 -8.85 11.62
CA GLU A 7 -10.14 -9.34 12.65
C GLU A 7 -8.66 -9.22 12.26
N GLN A 8 -8.32 -9.51 11.00
CA GLN A 8 -6.95 -9.44 10.51
C GLN A 8 -6.46 -8.00 10.39
N VAL A 9 -7.31 -7.05 9.99
CA VAL A 9 -6.98 -5.62 9.96
C VAL A 9 -6.73 -5.10 11.37
N LEU A 10 -7.62 -5.42 12.31
CA LEU A 10 -7.49 -5.01 13.71
C LEU A 10 -6.27 -5.67 14.39
N ALA A 11 -5.98 -6.94 14.05
CA ALA A 11 -4.80 -7.63 14.55
C ALA A 11 -3.50 -6.93 14.15
N ARG A 12 -3.48 -6.25 13.00
CA ARG A 12 -2.32 -5.48 12.54
C ARG A 12 -2.18 -4.15 13.29
N SER A 13 -3.26 -3.40 13.49
CA SER A 13 -3.21 -2.16 14.28
C SER A 13 -2.72 -2.41 15.70
N MET A 14 -3.14 -3.52 16.33
CA MET A 14 -2.68 -3.90 17.67
C MET A 14 -1.26 -4.50 17.77
N ARG A 15 -0.53 -4.68 16.66
CA ARG A 15 0.90 -5.08 16.73
C ARG A 15 1.83 -3.90 16.99
N LEU A 16 1.39 -2.68 16.72
CA LEU A 16 2.15 -1.44 16.89
C LEU A 16 2.33 -0.92 18.33
N PRO A 17 1.49 -1.24 19.34
CA PRO A 17 1.77 -0.91 20.73
C PRO A 17 3.13 -1.42 21.19
N ARG A 18 3.64 -2.53 20.62
CA ARG A 18 5.01 -3.00 20.92
C ARG A 18 6.09 -2.10 20.35
N GLN A 19 5.98 -1.66 19.10
CA GLN A 19 6.95 -0.73 18.52
C GLN A 19 6.88 0.64 19.21
N ARG A 20 5.68 1.14 19.54
CA ARG A 20 5.53 2.39 20.31
C ARG A 20 6.03 2.27 21.73
N ALA A 21 5.69 1.21 22.44
CA ALA A 21 6.24 0.95 23.77
C ALA A 21 7.76 0.84 23.70
N GLN A 22 8.32 0.16 22.68
CA GLN A 22 9.77 0.11 22.47
C GLN A 22 10.38 1.48 22.16
N GLN A 23 9.73 2.31 21.35
CA GLN A 23 10.19 3.67 21.03
C GLN A 23 10.08 4.61 22.25
N GLN A 24 9.01 4.52 23.03
CA GLN A 24 8.83 5.28 24.27
C GLN A 24 9.85 4.84 25.32
N VAL A 25 10.04 3.54 25.49
CA VAL A 25 11.09 2.99 26.35
C VAL A 25 12.47 3.46 25.88
N ALA A 26 12.78 3.39 24.58
CA ALA A 26 14.04 3.89 24.03
C ALA A 26 14.23 5.39 24.28
N ARG A 27 13.19 6.22 24.16
CA ARG A 27 13.23 7.66 24.50
C ARG A 27 13.49 7.89 25.98
N LEU A 28 12.85 7.11 26.87
CA LEU A 28 13.08 7.21 28.32
C LEU A 28 14.52 6.83 28.68
N TYR A 29 15.08 5.78 28.08
CA TYR A 29 16.48 5.38 28.29
C TYR A 29 17.47 6.41 27.72
N LYS A 30 17.23 6.96 26.52
CA LYS A 30 18.09 7.99 25.91
C LYS A 30 18.12 9.31 26.70
N ARG A 31 17.03 9.64 27.39
CA ARG A 31 16.95 10.81 28.29
C ARG A 31 17.85 10.66 29.52
N HIS A 32 18.03 9.43 30.02
CA HIS A 32 18.92 9.16 31.15
C HIS A 32 20.41 9.25 30.76
N GLU A 33 20.80 8.73 29.60
CA GLU A 33 22.20 8.83 29.13
C GLU A 33 22.63 10.27 28.82
N SER A 34 21.69 11.13 28.42
CA SER A 34 21.96 12.54 28.13
C SER A 34 22.12 13.38 29.41
N ALA A 35 21.52 12.96 30.52
CA ALA A 35 21.63 13.66 31.81
C ALA A 35 22.94 13.34 32.54
N GLU A 36 23.53 12.14 32.35
CA GLU A 36 24.76 11.73 33.04
C GLU A 36 26.05 12.30 32.42
N ARG A 37 26.02 12.83 31.18
CA ARG A 37 27.19 13.49 30.57
C ARG A 37 27.27 15.00 30.78
N GLY A 38 26.28 15.61 31.46
CA GLY A 38 26.20 17.05 31.70
C GLY A 38 26.69 17.52 33.07
N GLY A 39 27.59 16.77 33.73
CA GLY A 39 28.04 17.05 35.10
C GLY A 39 29.51 17.48 35.21
N SER A 40 29.86 18.69 34.75
CA SER A 40 30.98 19.43 35.33
C SER A 40 30.87 20.93 35.02
N SER A 41 30.13 21.65 35.87
CA SER A 41 30.41 23.07 36.12
C SER A 41 30.00 23.43 37.55
N GLY A 42 31.05 23.59 38.36
CA GLY A 42 31.17 24.10 39.73
C GLY A 42 29.91 24.55 40.49
N TRP A 43 29.66 23.88 41.62
CA TRP A 43 28.93 24.44 42.74
C TRP A 43 29.89 24.74 43.90
N VAL A 44 29.82 25.98 44.38
CA VAL A 44 30.64 26.58 45.46
C VAL A 44 30.07 26.17 46.82
N PRO A 45 30.89 25.85 47.83
CA PRO A 45 30.40 25.44 49.14
C PRO A 45 30.08 26.66 50.01
N SER A 46 28.92 26.65 50.67
CA SER A 46 28.61 27.58 51.76
C SER A 46 28.26 26.79 53.02
N THR A 47 29.18 26.85 53.96
CA THR A 47 29.13 26.38 55.36
C THR A 47 28.18 27.23 56.20
N ALA A 48 27.29 26.61 56.98
CA ALA A 48 26.98 27.06 58.34
C ALA A 48 26.22 25.98 59.15
N MET A 49 26.56 25.94 60.44
CA MET A 49 26.27 24.95 61.47
C MET A 49 24.80 24.85 61.93
N GLY A 50 24.45 23.71 62.53
CA GLY A 50 23.31 23.61 63.46
C GLY A 50 23.03 22.18 63.96
N SER A 51 23.51 21.87 65.16
CA SER A 51 23.47 20.60 65.91
C SER A 51 22.04 20.17 66.38
N SER A 52 21.62 18.91 66.14
CA SER A 52 21.47 17.79 67.13
C SER A 52 20.08 17.66 67.84
N PRO A 53 19.75 16.60 68.61
CA PRO A 53 19.23 15.29 68.14
C PRO A 53 17.98 14.80 68.93
N VAL A 54 17.16 13.87 68.42
CA VAL A 54 16.45 12.86 69.26
C VAL A 54 16.14 11.58 68.45
N ASP A 55 16.70 10.48 68.97
CA ASP A 55 16.29 9.08 69.00
C ASP A 55 14.88 8.66 68.52
N SER A 56 14.82 7.54 67.79
CA SER A 56 14.24 6.26 68.28
C SER A 56 13.79 5.33 67.14
N GLY A 57 14.17 4.04 67.25
CA GLY A 57 13.29 2.95 66.79
C GLY A 57 13.81 2.03 65.67
N ALA A 58 14.62 1.04 66.06
CA ALA A 58 14.89 -0.21 65.32
C ALA A 58 13.59 -1.07 65.13
N PRO A 59 13.57 -2.30 64.54
CA PRO A 59 14.70 -3.14 64.11
C PRO A 59 14.53 -4.02 62.84
N ARG A 60 15.68 -4.58 62.41
CA ARG A 60 15.94 -5.97 61.92
C ARG A 60 15.19 -6.53 60.69
N ARG A 61 15.98 -6.91 59.66
CA ARG A 61 16.31 -8.33 59.34
C ARG A 61 17.45 -8.50 58.30
N SER A 62 18.59 -9.02 58.80
CA SER A 62 19.48 -10.08 58.25
C SER A 62 19.68 -10.30 56.73
N ARG A 63 20.85 -9.86 56.24
CA ARG A 63 22.05 -10.61 55.77
C ARG A 63 21.97 -12.10 55.28
N ILE A 64 22.83 -12.38 54.27
CA ILE A 64 23.43 -13.65 53.76
C ILE A 64 22.71 -14.23 52.51
N ALA A 65 23.23 -14.04 51.28
CA ALA A 65 24.19 -14.89 50.51
C ALA A 65 23.68 -16.32 50.25
N ALA A 66 23.77 -16.99 49.10
CA ALA A 66 24.40 -16.87 47.79
C ALA A 66 23.47 -17.60 46.78
N LEU A 67 23.53 -17.43 45.45
CA LEU A 67 24.29 -18.31 44.53
C LEU A 67 23.87 -17.98 43.07
N MET A 68 24.84 -18.12 42.15
CA MET A 68 24.74 -18.40 40.70
C MET A 68 24.70 -17.24 39.69
N GLY A 69 25.87 -17.01 39.09
CA GLY A 69 26.13 -17.06 37.63
C GLY A 69 25.44 -16.01 36.76
N SER A 70 26.06 -14.89 36.37
CA SER A 70 27.16 -14.75 35.39
C SER A 70 26.77 -15.14 33.95
N ARG A 71 27.00 -14.18 33.02
CA ARG A 71 27.07 -14.22 31.53
C ARG A 71 25.74 -13.97 30.77
N HIS A 72 25.60 -13.07 29.80
CA HIS A 72 26.43 -12.03 29.19
C HIS A 72 25.48 -10.93 28.70
N ALA A 73 25.73 -9.68 29.08
CA ALA A 73 25.15 -8.51 28.43
C ALA A 73 26.22 -7.96 27.47
N GLU A 74 25.99 -8.09 26.16
CA GLU A 74 26.81 -7.39 25.17
C GLU A 74 26.32 -5.96 25.02
N LYS A 75 27.20 -5.08 25.47
CA LYS A 75 27.15 -3.62 25.47
C LYS A 75 27.86 -3.18 24.18
N HIS A 76 27.13 -2.61 23.23
CA HIS A 76 27.74 -1.89 22.12
C HIS A 76 27.37 -0.41 22.17
N GLY A 77 28.19 0.34 22.92
CA GLY A 77 28.47 1.73 22.63
C GLY A 77 29.65 1.79 21.65
N GLY A 78 29.50 2.59 20.60
CA GLY A 78 30.48 2.70 19.52
C GLY A 78 31.76 3.42 19.92
N ILE A 79 32.87 2.98 19.31
CA ILE A 79 34.06 3.77 19.01
C ILE A 79 34.62 3.22 17.68
N ASP A 80 35.06 4.14 16.83
CA ASP A 80 35.73 3.96 15.56
C ASP A 80 36.78 2.84 15.55
N GLY A 81 36.67 1.95 14.58
CA GLY A 81 37.57 0.80 14.44
C GLY A 81 37.51 0.21 13.05
N SER A 82 38.31 0.78 12.14
CA SER A 82 38.76 0.13 10.92
C SER A 82 39.42 -1.21 11.25
N GLY A 83 38.91 -2.33 10.74
CA GLY A 83 39.54 -3.65 10.86
C GLY A 83 38.56 -4.79 10.63
N GLY A 84 38.77 -5.55 9.56
CA GLY A 84 37.80 -6.50 8.99
C GLY A 84 37.72 -7.89 9.64
N SER A 85 37.22 -8.82 8.83
CA SER A 85 36.83 -10.22 9.11
C SER A 85 35.45 -10.33 9.78
N GLY A 86 34.42 -10.95 9.22
CA GLY A 86 34.34 -11.93 8.14
C GLY A 86 33.12 -12.78 8.44
N ALA A 87 31.96 -12.45 7.87
CA ALA A 87 30.75 -13.27 7.92
C ALA A 87 30.41 -13.77 6.50
N PRO A 88 31.12 -14.80 5.98
CA PRO A 88 31.04 -15.25 4.59
C PRO A 88 29.80 -16.09 4.25
N THR A 89 28.76 -16.12 5.08
CA THR A 89 27.61 -17.04 4.92
C THR A 89 26.36 -16.39 4.34
N ARG A 90 26.25 -15.04 4.35
CA ARG A 90 25.09 -14.35 3.78
C ARG A 90 25.23 -14.16 2.26
N GLU A 91 26.45 -13.92 1.77
CA GLU A 91 26.71 -13.78 0.33
C GLU A 91 26.58 -15.09 -0.44
N LYS A 92 26.91 -16.23 0.18
CA LYS A 92 26.83 -17.54 -0.48
C LYS A 92 25.39 -18.01 -0.75
N ARG A 93 24.41 -17.56 0.04
CA ARG A 93 22.99 -17.86 -0.24
C ARG A 93 22.46 -17.06 -1.44
N ASN A 94 22.97 -15.85 -1.63
CA ASN A 94 22.62 -15.04 -2.80
C ASN A 94 23.18 -15.64 -4.10
N PHE A 95 24.33 -16.32 -4.06
CA PHE A 95 24.92 -16.91 -5.28
C PHE A 95 24.05 -18.03 -5.87
N PHE A 96 23.47 -18.91 -5.04
CA PHE A 96 22.59 -19.97 -5.53
C PHE A 96 21.26 -19.42 -6.06
N GLU A 97 20.66 -18.45 -5.38
CA GLU A 97 19.46 -17.75 -5.89
C GLU A 97 19.75 -16.99 -7.19
N LEU A 98 20.94 -16.36 -7.30
CA LEU A 98 21.35 -15.64 -8.49
C LEU A 98 21.65 -16.59 -9.66
N MET A 99 22.32 -17.72 -9.42
CA MET A 99 22.52 -18.77 -10.43
C MET A 99 21.20 -19.41 -10.84
N GLU A 100 20.31 -19.74 -9.89
CA GLU A 100 19.01 -20.34 -10.22
C GLU A 100 18.15 -19.37 -11.03
N ARG A 101 18.19 -18.07 -10.70
CA ARG A 101 17.55 -17.01 -11.48
C ARG A 101 18.17 -16.85 -12.87
N GLU A 102 19.50 -16.86 -12.97
CA GLU A 102 20.19 -16.76 -14.26
C GLU A 102 19.95 -17.98 -15.15
N ASP A 103 19.97 -19.18 -14.57
CA ASP A 103 19.76 -20.43 -15.28
C ASP A 103 18.29 -20.59 -15.71
N ALA A 104 17.34 -20.11 -14.89
CA ALA A 104 15.95 -19.93 -15.29
C ALA A 104 15.81 -18.94 -16.45
N GLN A 105 16.56 -17.83 -16.43
CA GLN A 105 16.56 -16.83 -17.49
C GLN A 105 17.19 -17.36 -18.80
N ARG A 106 18.24 -18.19 -18.71
CA ARG A 106 18.85 -18.87 -19.87
C ARG A 106 17.90 -19.92 -20.46
N ARG A 107 17.24 -20.72 -19.64
CA ARG A 107 16.22 -21.68 -20.11
C ARG A 107 15.02 -20.97 -20.74
N ALA A 108 14.61 -19.82 -20.19
CA ALA A 108 13.57 -18.97 -20.77
C ALA A 108 13.97 -18.41 -22.15
N SER A 109 15.24 -18.03 -22.34
CA SER A 109 15.71 -17.46 -23.62
C SER A 109 15.78 -18.46 -24.78
N HIS A 110 15.83 -19.77 -24.51
CA HIS A 110 16.06 -20.80 -25.52
C HIS A 110 14.82 -21.60 -25.94
N LEU A 111 13.71 -21.52 -25.19
CA LEU A 111 12.45 -22.14 -25.57
C LEU A 111 11.62 -21.13 -26.36
N SER A 112 12.03 -20.87 -27.60
CA SER A 112 11.16 -20.24 -28.60
C SER A 112 10.01 -21.19 -28.93
N ILE A 113 8.98 -21.22 -28.07
CA ILE A 113 7.72 -21.98 -28.31
C ILE A 113 6.95 -21.39 -29.52
N HIS A 114 7.40 -20.23 -30.03
CA HIS A 114 6.75 -19.39 -31.03
C HIS A 114 6.67 -19.89 -32.48
N ARG A 115 7.22 -21.07 -32.80
CA ARG A 115 7.27 -21.51 -34.22
C ARG A 115 6.19 -22.47 -34.68
N SER A 116 5.37 -23.01 -33.80
CA SER A 116 4.24 -23.83 -34.19
C SER A 116 2.94 -23.09 -33.90
N GLY A 117 2.40 -22.39 -34.90
CA GLY A 117 1.13 -21.64 -34.85
C GLY A 117 -0.14 -22.47 -34.61
N HIS A 118 -0.01 -23.65 -33.99
CA HIS A 118 -1.09 -24.61 -33.75
C HIS A 118 -1.06 -25.23 -32.35
N LEU A 119 -0.26 -24.69 -31.42
CA LEU A 119 -0.11 -25.32 -30.10
C LEU A 119 -1.33 -25.14 -29.19
N VAL A 120 -2.10 -24.06 -29.38
CA VAL A 120 -3.28 -23.78 -28.56
C VAL A 120 -4.53 -24.18 -29.33
N ARG A 121 -5.07 -25.37 -29.03
CA ARG A 121 -6.30 -25.88 -29.68
C ARG A 121 -7.53 -25.76 -28.80
N ASN A 122 -7.35 -25.66 -27.49
CA ASN A 122 -8.42 -25.57 -26.51
C ASN A 122 -8.04 -24.64 -25.34
N SER A 123 -9.00 -24.37 -24.45
CA SER A 123 -8.81 -23.48 -23.29
C SER A 123 -7.80 -24.01 -22.25
N ALA A 124 -7.65 -25.33 -22.11
CA ALA A 124 -6.67 -25.93 -21.21
C ALA A 124 -5.23 -25.78 -21.74
N ASP A 125 -5.03 -25.93 -23.06
CA ASP A 125 -3.75 -25.69 -23.73
C ASP A 125 -3.35 -24.23 -23.56
N LEU A 126 -4.28 -23.29 -23.76
CA LEU A 126 -4.05 -21.86 -23.57
C LEU A 126 -3.61 -21.55 -22.13
N THR A 127 -4.30 -22.12 -21.14
CA THR A 127 -3.96 -21.93 -19.72
C THR A 127 -2.57 -22.48 -19.40
N THR A 128 -2.23 -23.66 -19.93
CA THR A 128 -0.91 -24.28 -19.74
C THR A 128 0.19 -23.43 -20.40
N TYR A 129 -0.08 -22.90 -21.58
CA TYR A 129 0.85 -22.00 -22.27
C TYR A 129 1.06 -20.69 -21.50
N LEU A 130 -0.01 -20.05 -21.03
CA LEU A 130 0.08 -18.80 -20.27
C LEU A 130 0.81 -18.97 -18.95
N THR A 131 0.57 -20.07 -18.23
CA THR A 131 1.30 -20.36 -16.99
C THR A 131 2.79 -20.65 -17.25
N ALA A 132 3.12 -21.29 -18.38
CA ALA A 132 4.50 -21.45 -18.81
C ALA A 132 5.15 -20.10 -19.15
N ALA A 133 4.47 -19.24 -19.92
CA ALA A 133 4.92 -17.90 -20.30
C ALA A 133 5.12 -17.00 -19.06
N GLN A 134 4.22 -17.07 -18.08
CA GLN A 134 4.36 -16.37 -16.80
C GLN A 134 5.61 -16.81 -16.03
N ARG A 135 5.92 -18.11 -16.02
CA ARG A 135 7.12 -18.65 -15.35
C ARG A 135 8.42 -18.29 -16.07
N THR A 136 8.40 -18.22 -17.40
CA THR A 136 9.58 -17.83 -18.20
C THR A 136 9.74 -16.31 -18.32
N GLY A 137 8.74 -15.52 -17.93
CA GLY A 137 8.74 -14.07 -18.08
C GLY A 137 8.50 -13.60 -19.54
N ASP A 138 8.04 -14.49 -20.42
CA ASP A 138 7.75 -14.18 -21.83
C ASP A 138 6.34 -13.57 -21.98
N TRP A 139 6.18 -12.36 -21.44
CA TRP A 139 4.89 -11.69 -21.40
C TRP A 139 4.35 -11.30 -22.80
N GLU A 140 5.23 -10.95 -23.74
CA GLU A 140 4.82 -10.61 -25.12
C GLU A 140 4.32 -11.85 -25.86
N GLY A 141 5.04 -12.96 -25.71
CA GLY A 141 4.65 -14.26 -26.26
C GLY A 141 3.33 -14.75 -25.70
N GLY A 142 3.18 -14.71 -24.37
CA GLY A 142 1.94 -15.05 -23.67
C GLY A 142 0.76 -14.20 -24.14
N LEU A 143 0.93 -12.88 -24.24
CA LEU A 143 -0.12 -11.95 -24.64
C LEU A 143 -0.49 -12.11 -26.13
N ARG A 144 0.49 -12.36 -27.00
CA ARG A 144 0.25 -12.66 -28.42
C ARG A 144 -0.53 -13.97 -28.59
N ALA A 145 -0.11 -15.05 -27.94
CA ALA A 145 -0.81 -16.33 -27.98
C ALA A 145 -2.25 -16.22 -27.42
N PHE A 146 -2.45 -15.43 -26.37
CA PHE A 146 -3.78 -15.12 -25.85
C PHE A 146 -4.65 -14.39 -26.88
N ALA A 147 -4.11 -13.35 -27.52
CA ALA A 147 -4.84 -12.57 -28.52
C ALA A 147 -5.21 -13.41 -29.77
N GLU A 148 -4.28 -14.24 -30.24
CA GLU A 148 -4.50 -15.16 -31.37
C GLU A 148 -5.54 -16.24 -31.03
N ALA A 149 -5.41 -16.88 -29.87
CA ALA A 149 -6.30 -17.97 -29.46
C ALA A 149 -7.73 -17.49 -29.15
N THR A 150 -7.88 -16.29 -28.59
CA THR A 150 -9.19 -15.70 -28.27
C THR A 150 -9.79 -14.94 -29.45
N ALA A 151 -9.02 -14.70 -30.51
CA ALA A 151 -9.39 -13.88 -31.66
C ALA A 151 -9.94 -12.49 -31.28
N LEU A 152 -9.47 -11.90 -30.18
CA LEU A 152 -9.92 -10.59 -29.69
C LEU A 152 -9.13 -9.45 -30.33
N PRO A 153 -9.70 -8.69 -31.30
CA PRO A 153 -8.96 -7.66 -32.02
C PRO A 153 -8.50 -6.52 -31.10
N ALA A 154 -9.26 -6.24 -30.04
CA ALA A 154 -8.92 -5.21 -29.06
C ALA A 154 -7.56 -5.48 -28.40
N VAL A 155 -7.27 -6.73 -28.00
CA VAL A 155 -5.98 -7.08 -27.39
C VAL A 155 -4.84 -6.95 -28.41
N VAL A 156 -5.09 -7.32 -29.68
CA VAL A 156 -4.13 -7.12 -30.77
C VAL A 156 -3.82 -5.64 -30.98
N THR A 157 -4.84 -4.77 -30.94
CA THR A 157 -4.61 -3.32 -31.07
C THR A 157 -3.82 -2.75 -29.88
N MET A 158 -4.03 -3.26 -28.66
CA MET A 158 -3.25 -2.86 -27.48
C MET A 158 -1.77 -3.24 -27.59
N LEU A 159 -1.46 -4.38 -28.22
CA LEU A 159 -0.10 -4.81 -28.53
C LEU A 159 0.53 -3.96 -29.65
N ALA A 160 -0.27 -3.58 -30.65
CA ALA A 160 0.21 -2.87 -31.83
C ALA A 160 0.50 -1.39 -31.58
N THR A 161 -0.08 -0.76 -30.56
CA THR A 161 0.18 0.66 -30.24
C THR A 161 1.66 0.86 -29.91
N PRO A 162 2.47 1.45 -30.82
CA PRO A 162 3.87 1.69 -30.54
C PRO A 162 3.96 2.74 -29.44
N LYS A 163 4.95 2.63 -28.57
CA LYS A 163 5.27 3.54 -27.45
C LYS A 163 5.56 5.01 -27.88
N ALA A 164 5.37 5.34 -29.15
CA ALA A 164 5.57 6.66 -29.71
C ALA A 164 4.30 7.50 -29.58
N SER A 165 4.21 8.25 -28.48
CA SER A 165 3.53 9.55 -28.34
C SER A 165 2.69 9.63 -27.06
N MET A 166 3.39 9.84 -25.94
CA MET A 166 2.83 10.60 -24.81
C MET A 166 3.09 12.10 -25.07
N THR A 167 2.38 12.69 -26.02
CA THR A 167 2.11 14.14 -25.96
C THR A 167 0.62 14.30 -25.75
N ALA A 168 0.29 14.78 -24.57
CA ALA A 168 -1.05 15.01 -24.07
C ALA A 168 -1.82 15.99 -24.95
N ALA A 169 -3.01 15.60 -25.40
CA ALA A 169 -4.15 16.51 -25.54
C ALA A 169 -5.44 15.68 -25.68
N ALA A 170 -6.30 15.86 -24.69
CA ALA A 170 -7.70 15.51 -24.57
C ALA A 170 -8.44 15.10 -25.86
N SER A 171 -9.05 13.91 -25.84
CA SER A 171 -10.39 13.73 -26.38
C SER A 171 -11.04 12.47 -25.80
N THR A 172 -11.61 12.65 -24.61
CA THR A 172 -12.52 11.69 -23.97
C THR A 172 -13.93 12.01 -24.44
N ALA A 173 -14.37 11.36 -25.51
CA ALA A 173 -15.79 11.25 -25.84
C ALA A 173 -16.01 10.04 -26.76
N GLY A 174 -16.33 8.90 -26.13
CA GLY A 174 -17.23 7.82 -26.59
C GLY A 174 -17.44 7.62 -28.09
N THR A 175 -16.38 7.61 -28.90
CA THR A 175 -16.50 7.20 -30.30
C THR A 175 -16.34 5.70 -30.35
N LEU A 176 -17.46 5.00 -30.30
CA LEU A 176 -17.58 3.62 -30.75
C LEU A 176 -16.89 3.52 -32.10
N ILE A 177 -15.77 2.81 -32.13
CA ILE A 177 -14.93 2.65 -33.30
C ILE A 177 -15.67 1.73 -34.26
N SER A 178 -16.60 2.28 -35.05
CA SER A 178 -17.11 1.62 -36.25
C SER A 178 -16.01 1.65 -37.31
N SER A 179 -15.01 0.78 -37.15
CA SER A 179 -13.97 0.56 -38.15
C SER A 179 -14.55 -0.33 -39.25
N THR A 180 -14.94 0.30 -40.35
CA THR A 180 -15.24 -0.33 -41.64
C THR A 180 -13.94 -0.70 -42.34
N SER A 181 -13.30 -1.79 -41.93
CA SER A 181 -12.26 -2.44 -42.72
C SER A 181 -12.63 -3.90 -42.96
N THR A 182 -12.89 -4.19 -44.24
CA THR A 182 -12.78 -5.46 -44.99
C THR A 182 -13.07 -6.76 -44.23
N PRO A 183 -14.07 -7.57 -44.66
CA PRO A 183 -14.42 -8.82 -44.00
C PRO A 183 -13.36 -9.89 -44.32
N PHE A 184 -12.27 -9.90 -43.56
CA PHE A 184 -11.55 -11.15 -43.35
C PHE A 184 -12.51 -12.01 -42.53
N ALA A 185 -13.03 -13.09 -43.14
CA ALA A 185 -13.96 -13.99 -42.47
C ALA A 185 -13.36 -14.35 -41.09
N PRO A 186 -14.03 -14.00 -39.98
CA PRO A 186 -13.48 -14.26 -38.67
C PRO A 186 -13.28 -15.78 -38.57
N PRO A 187 -12.10 -16.26 -38.15
CA PRO A 187 -11.93 -17.67 -37.88
C PRO A 187 -13.00 -18.08 -36.87
N GLU A 188 -13.92 -18.95 -37.29
CA GLU A 188 -15.18 -19.26 -36.59
C GLU A 188 -15.00 -19.96 -35.22
N SER A 189 -13.77 -20.06 -34.70
CA SER A 189 -13.46 -20.82 -33.49
C SER A 189 -12.46 -20.12 -32.55
N GLY A 190 -12.70 -18.86 -32.21
CA GLY A 190 -12.00 -18.22 -31.09
C GLY A 190 -12.35 -18.90 -29.76
N ILE A 191 -11.35 -19.15 -28.92
CA ILE A 191 -11.56 -19.66 -27.56
C ILE A 191 -12.10 -18.52 -26.70
N ASN A 192 -13.27 -18.71 -26.07
CA ASN A 192 -13.78 -17.71 -25.12
C ASN A 192 -12.83 -17.65 -23.90
N PRO A 193 -12.21 -16.50 -23.59
CA PRO A 193 -11.30 -16.40 -22.46
C PRO A 193 -12.03 -16.68 -21.15
N ASN A 194 -11.39 -17.43 -20.26
CA ASN A 194 -11.90 -17.59 -18.90
C ASN A 194 -11.19 -16.65 -17.91
N GLU A 195 -11.77 -16.50 -16.73
CA GLU A 195 -11.26 -15.63 -15.66
C GLU A 195 -9.81 -15.97 -15.25
N ALA A 196 -9.48 -17.27 -15.20
CA ALA A 196 -8.15 -17.75 -14.84
C ALA A 196 -7.07 -17.34 -15.87
N GLN A 197 -7.39 -17.42 -17.17
CA GLN A 197 -6.51 -17.00 -18.25
C GLN A 197 -6.28 -15.50 -18.20
N ILE A 198 -7.34 -14.71 -18.02
CA ILE A 198 -7.24 -13.24 -17.92
C ILE A 198 -6.38 -12.86 -16.71
N THR A 199 -6.62 -13.48 -15.55
CA THR A 199 -5.81 -13.27 -14.33
C THR A 199 -4.34 -13.60 -14.55
N THR A 200 -4.04 -14.72 -15.22
CA THR A 200 -2.66 -15.11 -15.54
C THR A 200 -1.99 -14.09 -16.46
N VAL A 201 -2.71 -13.56 -17.45
CA VAL A 201 -2.20 -12.51 -18.35
C VAL A 201 -1.93 -11.21 -17.58
N LEU A 202 -2.84 -10.79 -16.69
CA LEU A 202 -2.64 -9.60 -15.86
C LEU A 202 -1.40 -9.73 -14.96
N GLU A 203 -1.23 -10.88 -14.29
CA GLU A 203 -0.07 -11.15 -13.45
C GLU A 203 1.24 -11.18 -14.24
N MET A 204 1.22 -11.79 -15.42
CA MET A 204 2.37 -11.83 -16.33
C MET A 204 2.77 -10.42 -16.79
N CYS A 205 1.80 -9.56 -17.12
CA CYS A 205 2.05 -8.16 -17.46
C CYS A 205 2.59 -7.37 -16.25
N ALA A 206 2.04 -7.59 -15.06
CA ALA A 206 2.50 -6.95 -13.82
C ALA A 206 3.94 -7.36 -13.47
N ASN A 207 4.28 -8.65 -13.58
CA ASN A 207 5.62 -9.17 -13.35
C ASN A 207 6.66 -8.60 -14.34
N ALA A 208 6.22 -8.24 -15.56
CA ALA A 208 7.02 -7.57 -16.57
C ALA A 208 6.98 -6.03 -16.48
N GLU A 209 6.40 -5.48 -15.41
CA GLU A 209 6.23 -4.05 -15.13
C GLU A 209 5.46 -3.29 -16.25
N LYS A 210 4.60 -4.00 -16.99
CA LYS A 210 3.74 -3.44 -18.05
C LYS A 210 2.41 -2.98 -17.47
N TRP A 211 2.47 -2.04 -16.53
CA TRP A 211 1.31 -1.54 -15.78
C TRP A 211 0.21 -0.94 -16.66
N GLU A 212 0.58 -0.23 -17.72
CA GLU A 212 -0.39 0.29 -18.71
C GLU A 212 -1.20 -0.82 -19.38
N MET A 213 -0.59 -2.00 -19.57
CA MET A 213 -1.27 -3.16 -20.15
C MET A 213 -2.21 -3.79 -19.13
N VAL A 214 -1.81 -3.86 -17.86
CA VAL A 214 -2.68 -4.32 -16.75
C VAL A 214 -3.96 -3.47 -16.68
N GLU A 215 -3.83 -2.14 -16.78
CA GLU A 215 -4.97 -1.23 -16.82
C GLU A 215 -5.87 -1.46 -18.04
N LYS A 216 -5.29 -1.51 -19.25
CA LYS A 216 -6.06 -1.67 -20.49
C LYS A 216 -6.80 -3.01 -20.54
N ILE A 217 -6.14 -4.10 -20.17
CA ILE A 217 -6.74 -5.44 -20.14
C ILE A 217 -7.80 -5.51 -19.04
N GLY A 218 -7.50 -5.00 -17.84
CA GLY A 218 -8.45 -4.96 -16.73
C GLY A 218 -9.72 -4.19 -17.11
N ALA A 219 -9.58 -3.03 -17.77
CA ALA A 219 -10.71 -2.20 -18.18
C ALA A 219 -11.54 -2.88 -19.27
N PHE A 220 -10.88 -3.55 -20.22
CA PHE A 220 -11.56 -4.25 -21.30
C PHE A 220 -12.42 -5.42 -20.79
N PHE A 221 -11.92 -6.19 -19.82
CA PHE A 221 -12.64 -7.34 -19.26
C PHE A 221 -13.54 -7.01 -18.07
N ALA A 222 -13.48 -5.80 -17.53
CA ALA A 222 -14.23 -5.40 -16.34
C ALA A 222 -15.75 -5.68 -16.43
N PRO A 223 -16.45 -5.38 -17.55
CA PRO A 223 -17.90 -5.60 -17.63
C PRO A 223 -18.30 -7.08 -17.60
N THR A 224 -17.42 -7.97 -18.05
CA THR A 224 -17.70 -9.40 -18.15
C THR A 224 -17.17 -10.19 -16.96
N TYR A 225 -16.05 -9.75 -16.37
CA TYR A 225 -15.36 -10.43 -15.27
C TYR A 225 -14.96 -9.44 -14.16
N PRO A 226 -15.87 -9.06 -13.25
CA PRO A 226 -15.61 -8.08 -12.20
C PRO A 226 -14.47 -8.49 -11.24
N ASP A 227 -14.26 -9.79 -11.07
CA ASP A 227 -13.16 -10.32 -10.24
C ASP A 227 -11.79 -10.05 -10.88
N THR A 228 -11.69 -10.14 -12.22
CA THR A 228 -10.45 -9.79 -12.94
C THR A 228 -10.14 -8.29 -12.85
N PHE A 229 -11.17 -7.45 -12.80
CA PHE A 229 -11.02 -6.03 -12.56
C PHE A 229 -10.47 -5.76 -11.16
N SER A 230 -11.06 -6.40 -10.13
CA SER A 230 -10.57 -6.30 -8.75
C SER A 230 -9.12 -6.79 -8.64
N ARG A 231 -8.75 -7.84 -9.39
CA ARG A 231 -7.37 -8.33 -9.47
C ARG A 231 -6.42 -7.33 -10.14
N ALA A 232 -6.84 -6.67 -11.22
CA ALA A 232 -6.04 -5.61 -11.85
C ALA A 232 -5.76 -4.45 -10.88
N VAL A 233 -6.77 -4.04 -10.10
CA VAL A 233 -6.64 -3.02 -9.04
C VAL A 233 -5.66 -3.48 -7.95
N GLU A 234 -5.70 -4.77 -7.55
CA GLU A 234 -4.74 -5.36 -6.59
C GLU A 234 -3.30 -5.31 -7.11
N LEU A 235 -3.09 -5.64 -8.37
CA LEU A 235 -1.76 -5.59 -9.00
C LEU A 235 -1.24 -4.14 -9.06
N LEU A 236 -2.09 -3.19 -9.45
CA LEU A 236 -1.71 -1.76 -9.49
C LEU A 236 -1.40 -1.22 -8.09
N ALA A 237 -2.22 -1.54 -7.09
CA ALA A 237 -2.02 -1.08 -5.72
C ALA A 237 -0.77 -1.67 -5.07
N GLY A 238 -0.40 -2.90 -5.46
CA GLY A 238 0.80 -3.59 -5.01
C GLY A 238 2.11 -3.15 -5.68
N ARG A 239 2.04 -2.24 -6.67
CA ARG A 239 3.23 -1.71 -7.36
C ARG A 239 4.18 -1.03 -6.37
N THR A 240 5.46 -1.39 -6.45
CA THR A 240 6.47 -0.81 -5.56
C THR A 240 6.86 0.60 -6.01
N PRO A 241 7.16 1.53 -5.07
CA PRO A 241 7.46 2.91 -5.40
C PRO A 241 8.76 3.09 -6.20
N SER A 242 9.67 2.10 -6.19
CA SER A 242 10.90 2.11 -7.00
C SER A 242 10.63 2.19 -8.50
N ASP A 243 9.46 1.71 -8.93
CA ASP A 243 9.16 1.50 -10.34
C ASP A 243 8.46 2.73 -10.94
N SER A 244 8.09 3.71 -10.12
CA SER A 244 7.43 4.93 -10.54
C SER A 244 8.45 6.07 -10.63
N LYS A 245 8.59 6.67 -11.82
CA LYS A 245 9.46 7.84 -12.02
C LYS A 245 9.09 9.03 -11.12
N GLY A 246 7.87 9.06 -10.57
CA GLY A 246 7.41 10.10 -9.65
C GLY A 246 7.45 9.71 -8.18
N GLY A 247 7.93 8.52 -7.81
CA GLY A 247 7.88 8.02 -6.43
C GLY A 247 6.46 7.84 -5.87
N GLU A 248 5.43 8.06 -6.69
CA GLU A 248 4.03 7.86 -6.29
C GLU A 248 3.78 6.38 -5.98
N GLY A 249 3.23 6.11 -4.81
CA GLY A 249 2.89 4.75 -4.40
C GLY A 249 1.87 4.11 -5.33
N GLY A 250 1.98 2.79 -5.56
CA GLY A 250 1.09 2.04 -6.45
C GLY A 250 -0.41 2.23 -6.18
N TRP A 251 -0.77 2.46 -4.91
CA TRP A 251 -2.15 2.74 -4.51
C TRP A 251 -2.76 3.97 -5.23
N ARG A 252 -1.96 4.99 -5.57
CA ARG A 252 -2.44 6.19 -6.30
C ARG A 252 -2.81 5.84 -7.74
N SER A 253 -1.98 5.02 -8.40
CA SER A 253 -2.28 4.53 -9.75
C SER A 253 -3.56 3.68 -9.75
N ALA A 254 -3.71 2.80 -8.76
CA ALA A 254 -4.93 2.00 -8.60
C ALA A 254 -6.17 2.88 -8.33
N PHE A 255 -6.04 3.90 -7.49
CA PHE A 255 -7.13 4.82 -7.18
C PHE A 255 -7.51 5.71 -8.37
N ALA A 256 -6.53 6.22 -9.13
CA ALA A 256 -6.77 6.93 -10.38
C ALA A 256 -7.45 6.02 -11.41
N TYR A 257 -7.03 4.75 -11.48
CA TYR A 257 -7.67 3.76 -12.35
C TYR A 257 -9.14 3.56 -11.99
N LEU A 258 -9.49 3.45 -10.71
CA LEU A 258 -10.88 3.34 -10.24
C LEU A 258 -11.74 4.58 -10.55
N THR A 259 -11.18 5.77 -10.36
CA THR A 259 -11.96 7.03 -10.38
C THR A 259 -12.01 7.70 -11.74
N THR A 260 -11.01 7.48 -12.60
CA THR A 260 -10.87 8.23 -13.87
C THR A 260 -10.83 7.34 -15.11
N ARG A 261 -10.38 6.08 -15.00
CA ARG A 261 -10.16 5.20 -16.16
C ARG A 261 -11.10 4.01 -16.22
N CYS A 262 -11.85 3.74 -15.15
CA CYS A 262 -12.78 2.64 -15.09
C CYS A 262 -13.96 2.86 -16.07
N PRO A 263 -14.23 1.93 -16.99
CA PRO A 263 -15.36 2.03 -17.90
C PRO A 263 -16.69 1.64 -17.23
N LEU A 264 -16.64 1.03 -16.04
CA LEU A 264 -17.83 0.61 -15.31
C LEU A 264 -18.54 1.83 -14.73
N PRO A 265 -19.88 1.85 -14.69
CA PRO A 265 -20.60 2.80 -13.86
C PRO A 265 -20.14 2.61 -12.41
N ALA A 266 -20.01 3.70 -11.66
CA ALA A 266 -19.54 3.66 -10.28
C ALA A 266 -20.40 2.78 -9.36
N ALA A 267 -21.65 2.48 -9.73
CA ALA A 267 -22.52 1.55 -9.00
C ALA A 267 -22.08 0.08 -9.13
N GLU A 268 -21.34 -0.27 -10.18
CA GLU A 268 -20.81 -1.62 -10.42
C GLU A 268 -19.41 -1.81 -9.81
N ILE A 269 -18.73 -0.72 -9.42
CA ILE A 269 -17.43 -0.81 -8.76
C ILE A 269 -17.63 -1.39 -7.36
N SER A 270 -16.96 -2.49 -7.07
CA SER A 270 -17.05 -3.14 -5.77
C SER A 270 -16.36 -2.33 -4.66
N VAL A 271 -16.89 -2.42 -3.44
CA VAL A 271 -16.23 -1.86 -2.24
C VAL A 271 -14.84 -2.47 -2.04
N GLU A 272 -14.65 -3.73 -2.46
CA GLU A 272 -13.37 -4.44 -2.34
C GLU A 272 -12.25 -3.76 -3.12
N ALA A 273 -12.54 -3.20 -4.29
CA ALA A 273 -11.54 -2.50 -5.09
C ALA A 273 -11.01 -1.23 -4.38
N PHE A 274 -11.87 -0.50 -3.67
CA PHE A 274 -11.44 0.60 -2.80
C PHE A 274 -10.66 0.11 -1.58
N ASN A 275 -11.10 -0.99 -0.96
CA ASN A 275 -10.37 -1.61 0.16
C ASN A 275 -8.97 -2.09 -0.24
N VAL A 276 -8.77 -2.50 -1.49
CA VAL A 276 -7.44 -2.78 -2.05
C VAL A 276 -6.56 -1.53 -2.05
N CYS A 277 -7.09 -0.38 -2.49
CA CYS A 277 -6.37 0.89 -2.44
C CYS A 277 -6.04 1.31 -1.00
N LEU A 278 -6.99 1.15 -0.07
CA LEU A 278 -6.77 1.43 1.36
C LEU A 278 -5.66 0.57 1.96
N ARG A 279 -5.54 -0.71 1.57
CA ARG A 279 -4.43 -1.57 1.99
C ARG A 279 -3.09 -1.08 1.45
N GLY A 280 -3.07 -0.57 0.21
CA GLY A 280 -1.89 0.07 -0.36
C GLY A 280 -1.49 1.34 0.42
N CYS A 281 -2.48 2.14 0.84
CA CYS A 281 -2.25 3.30 1.71
C CYS A 281 -1.72 2.89 3.08
N GLU A 282 -2.29 1.85 3.70
CA GLU A 282 -1.84 1.29 4.98
C GLU A 282 -0.37 0.84 4.89
N ALA A 283 -0.02 0.09 3.85
CA ALA A 283 1.35 -0.38 3.63
C ALA A 283 2.36 0.76 3.43
N ALA A 284 1.93 1.85 2.79
CA ALA A 284 2.74 3.06 2.60
C ALA A 284 2.70 4.02 3.81
N LEU A 285 1.88 3.74 4.83
CA LEU A 285 1.55 4.66 5.94
C LEU A 285 1.05 6.04 5.45
N ASP A 286 0.44 6.10 4.26
CA ASP A 286 -0.12 7.32 3.68
C ASP A 286 -1.56 7.53 4.16
N TRP A 287 -1.68 8.12 5.35
CA TRP A 287 -2.98 8.41 5.94
C TRP A 287 -3.80 9.45 5.15
N ARG A 288 -3.15 10.35 4.39
CA ARG A 288 -3.83 11.34 3.55
C ARG A 288 -4.49 10.64 2.37
N GLY A 289 -3.76 9.73 1.73
CA GLY A 289 -4.28 8.86 0.69
C GLY A 289 -5.45 8.01 1.17
N ALA A 290 -5.33 7.40 2.36
CA ALA A 290 -6.44 6.62 2.94
C ALA A 290 -7.71 7.46 3.14
N MET A 291 -7.58 8.69 3.66
CA MET A 291 -8.70 9.63 3.81
C MET A 291 -9.31 10.02 2.47
N GLU A 292 -8.49 10.27 1.45
CA GLU A 292 -8.95 10.59 0.10
C GLU A 292 -9.75 9.45 -0.51
N VAL A 293 -9.24 8.21 -0.40
CA VAL A 293 -9.91 7.00 -0.90
C VAL A 293 -11.30 6.85 -0.25
N VAL A 294 -11.40 6.93 1.09
CA VAL A 294 -12.72 6.81 1.77
C VAL A 294 -13.66 7.95 1.40
N ARG A 295 -13.17 9.18 1.24
CA ARG A 295 -13.99 10.32 0.82
C ARG A 295 -14.56 10.18 -0.59
N ALA A 296 -13.82 9.51 -1.48
CA ALA A 296 -14.26 9.26 -2.86
C ALA A 296 -15.22 8.08 -3.00
N MET A 297 -15.37 7.26 -1.96
CA MET A 297 -16.43 6.26 -1.89
C MET A 297 -17.80 6.95 -1.78
N GLY A 298 -18.87 6.16 -1.91
CA GLY A 298 -20.28 6.56 -1.86
C GLY A 298 -20.66 7.38 -0.63
N PRO A 299 -21.95 7.78 -0.51
CA PRO A 299 -22.43 8.64 0.57
C PRO A 299 -21.87 8.20 1.92
N ASN A 300 -21.07 9.07 2.55
CA ASN A 300 -20.39 8.75 3.80
C ASN A 300 -20.20 10.02 4.65
N PRO A 301 -20.17 9.90 5.99
CA PRO A 301 -20.08 11.04 6.90
C PRO A 301 -18.77 11.81 6.81
N LEU A 302 -17.76 11.27 6.12
CA LEU A 302 -16.47 11.93 5.92
C LEU A 302 -16.43 12.77 4.64
N GLN A 303 -17.45 12.67 3.77
CA GLN A 303 -17.56 13.52 2.58
C GLN A 303 -17.67 14.99 2.99
N GLY A 304 -16.74 15.81 2.51
CA GLY A 304 -16.68 17.24 2.84
C GLY A 304 -16.14 17.56 4.23
N TRP A 305 -15.90 16.56 5.09
CA TRP A 305 -15.25 16.80 6.37
C TRP A 305 -13.75 17.02 6.15
N ARG A 306 -13.20 18.10 6.73
CA ARG A 306 -11.76 18.39 6.78
C ARG A 306 -11.37 18.57 8.24
N ALA A 307 -10.39 17.82 8.70
CA ALA A 307 -9.82 18.05 10.03
C ALA A 307 -8.91 19.28 10.01
N PRO A 308 -8.85 20.06 11.11
CA PRO A 308 -7.95 21.21 11.20
C PRO A 308 -6.48 20.80 10.98
N GLU A 309 -6.09 19.62 11.46
CA GLU A 309 -4.74 19.06 11.28
C GLU A 309 -4.35 18.77 9.82
N GLU A 310 -5.30 18.72 8.87
CA GLU A 310 -4.95 18.55 7.46
C GLU A 310 -4.33 19.81 6.85
N GLY A 311 -4.65 21.00 7.39
CA GLY A 311 -4.32 22.30 6.82
C GLY A 311 -2.87 22.73 7.03
N ASP A 312 -2.31 22.48 8.22
CA ASP A 312 -1.04 23.08 8.63
C ASP A 312 0.17 22.60 7.81
N ASP A 313 0.20 21.34 7.39
CA ASP A 313 1.34 20.79 6.61
C ASP A 313 1.35 21.26 5.15
N THR A 314 0.21 21.71 4.62
CA THR A 314 0.09 22.06 3.18
C THR A 314 0.75 23.41 2.88
N ALA A 315 0.85 24.28 3.87
CA ALA A 315 1.50 25.58 3.74
C ALA A 315 3.02 25.45 3.53
N GLU A 316 3.66 24.44 4.12
CA GLU A 316 5.12 24.25 3.97
C GLU A 316 5.50 23.57 2.65
N ALA A 317 4.70 22.63 2.16
CA ALA A 317 4.96 22.00 0.86
C ALA A 317 4.78 22.99 -0.32
N SER A 318 3.84 23.94 -0.19
CA SER A 318 3.61 24.97 -1.21
C SER A 318 4.73 26.01 -1.31
N LEU A 319 5.56 26.18 -0.28
CA LEU A 319 6.67 27.15 -0.28
C LEU A 319 7.89 26.65 -1.08
N CYS A 320 8.00 25.34 -1.33
CA CYS A 320 9.11 24.77 -2.12
C CYS A 320 8.88 24.84 -3.64
N ASP A 321 7.64 24.88 -4.12
CA ASP A 321 7.33 24.95 -5.56
C ASP A 321 7.27 26.39 -6.09
N ALA A 322 7.06 27.39 -5.23
CA ALA A 322 6.97 28.79 -5.63
C ALA A 322 8.32 29.45 -5.95
N ALA A 323 9.45 28.79 -5.65
CA ALA A 323 10.79 29.35 -5.85
C ALA A 323 11.33 29.27 -7.29
N THR A 324 10.59 28.65 -8.23
CA THR A 324 11.07 28.44 -9.62
C THR A 324 10.30 29.23 -10.68
N THR A 325 9.41 30.15 -10.29
CA THR A 325 8.49 30.84 -11.24
C THR A 325 8.53 32.37 -11.17
N LEU A 326 9.66 32.95 -10.79
CA LEU A 326 9.92 34.40 -10.92
C LEU A 326 10.75 34.70 -12.17
N ASP A 327 10.11 34.69 -13.34
CA ASP A 327 10.42 35.62 -14.44
C ASP A 327 9.40 35.46 -15.58
N SER A 328 8.27 36.17 -15.50
CA SER A 328 7.55 36.64 -16.69
C SER A 328 6.43 37.62 -16.36
N VAL A 329 6.81 38.89 -16.48
CA VAL A 329 6.10 39.99 -17.14
C VAL A 329 4.67 40.29 -16.69
N GLU A 330 4.59 41.36 -15.91
CA GLU A 330 3.44 42.22 -15.72
C GLU A 330 2.84 42.69 -17.07
N ALA A 331 1.53 42.51 -17.25
CA ALA A 331 0.72 43.42 -18.07
C ALA A 331 -0.73 43.37 -17.60
N ASP A 332 -1.15 44.49 -17.01
CA ASP A 332 -2.50 44.82 -16.59
C ASP A 332 -3.56 44.57 -17.66
N THR A 333 -4.69 43.97 -17.30
CA THR A 333 -6.00 44.46 -17.75
C THR A 333 -7.10 43.99 -16.79
N SER A 334 -7.67 44.95 -16.08
CA SER A 334 -8.84 44.81 -15.22
C SER A 334 -10.08 44.46 -16.04
N SER A 335 -10.78 43.38 -15.68
CA SER A 335 -12.18 43.18 -16.06
C SER A 335 -12.91 42.33 -15.04
N SER A 336 -13.60 43.03 -14.14
CA SER A 336 -14.58 42.48 -13.22
C SER A 336 -15.82 42.01 -13.99
N SER A 337 -16.07 40.70 -14.02
CA SER A 337 -17.36 40.15 -14.43
C SER A 337 -17.88 39.16 -13.40
N PRO A 338 -19.17 39.23 -13.03
CA PRO A 338 -19.78 38.36 -12.04
C PRO A 338 -19.84 36.93 -12.58
N ARG A 339 -19.26 36.01 -11.81
CA ARG A 339 -19.17 34.58 -12.06
C ARG A 339 -20.57 33.98 -12.09
N SER A 340 -21.21 33.96 -13.25
CA SER A 340 -22.41 33.18 -13.50
C SER A 340 -22.11 31.72 -13.20
N THR A 341 -22.75 31.21 -12.16
CA THR A 341 -22.78 29.80 -11.78
C THR A 341 -23.36 29.00 -12.95
N SER A 342 -22.49 28.56 -13.87
CA SER A 342 -22.86 27.60 -14.89
C SER A 342 -23.26 26.32 -14.16
N ALA A 343 -24.55 26.05 -14.14
CA ALA A 343 -25.09 24.75 -13.75
C ALA A 343 -24.62 23.75 -14.81
N SER A 344 -23.38 23.27 -14.65
CA SER A 344 -22.88 22.13 -15.39
C SER A 344 -23.90 21.02 -15.24
N PRO A 345 -24.34 20.38 -16.34
CA PRO A 345 -25.28 19.27 -16.25
C PRO A 345 -24.67 18.27 -15.29
N LYS A 346 -25.30 18.11 -14.12
CA LYS A 346 -25.06 17.00 -13.22
C LYS A 346 -25.49 15.76 -14.00
N LEU A 347 -24.60 15.26 -14.86
CA LEU A 347 -24.62 13.88 -15.30
C LEU A 347 -24.92 13.09 -14.04
N LEU A 348 -26.00 12.30 -14.08
CA LEU A 348 -26.39 11.37 -13.03
C LEU A 348 -25.27 10.33 -12.94
N MET A 349 -24.14 10.76 -12.42
CA MET A 349 -22.98 9.94 -12.16
C MET A 349 -23.48 8.98 -11.12
N SER A 350 -23.57 7.71 -11.52
CA SER A 350 -23.75 6.59 -10.61
C SER A 350 -22.98 6.88 -9.34
N THR A 351 -23.65 6.82 -8.20
CA THR A 351 -22.99 7.05 -6.92
C THR A 351 -21.99 5.93 -6.67
N PRO A 352 -20.74 6.23 -6.27
CA PRO A 352 -19.78 5.20 -5.90
C PRO A 352 -20.32 4.36 -4.72
N PRO A 353 -19.77 3.17 -4.47
CA PRO A 353 -20.26 2.29 -3.42
C PRO A 353 -19.96 2.88 -2.04
N SER A 354 -20.89 2.80 -1.09
CA SER A 354 -20.68 3.30 0.27
C SER A 354 -19.57 2.51 0.98
N PRO A 355 -18.69 3.17 1.75
CA PRO A 355 -17.67 2.48 2.56
C PRO A 355 -18.32 1.52 3.56
N ASN A 356 -17.66 0.38 3.78
CA ASN A 356 -18.10 -0.60 4.76
C ASN A 356 -17.26 -0.55 6.04
N VAL A 357 -17.63 -1.38 7.02
CA VAL A 357 -16.96 -1.50 8.32
C VAL A 357 -15.47 -1.77 8.14
N LEU A 358 -15.09 -2.61 7.16
CA LEU A 358 -13.70 -2.89 6.84
C LEU A 358 -12.97 -1.65 6.31
N SER A 359 -13.58 -0.87 5.41
CA SER A 359 -13.01 0.39 4.89
C SER A 359 -12.67 1.34 6.03
N TYR A 360 -13.60 1.56 6.95
CA TYR A 360 -13.38 2.42 8.11
C TYR A 360 -12.37 1.85 9.09
N ALA A 361 -12.39 0.54 9.36
CA ALA A 361 -11.41 -0.10 10.22
C ALA A 361 -9.99 0.03 9.67
N THR A 362 -9.80 -0.16 8.35
CA THR A 362 -8.50 0.03 7.69
C THR A 362 -8.06 1.49 7.72
N LEU A 363 -8.99 2.44 7.53
CA LEU A 363 -8.68 3.87 7.67
C LEU A 363 -8.22 4.22 9.08
N ILE A 364 -9.00 3.84 10.10
CA ILE A 364 -8.66 4.07 11.52
C ILE A 364 -7.32 3.43 11.85
N ALA A 365 -7.11 2.17 11.44
CA ALA A 365 -5.84 1.49 11.60
C ALA A 365 -4.71 2.32 11.00
N THR A 366 -4.82 2.74 9.72
CA THR A 366 -3.79 3.53 9.03
C THR A 366 -3.48 4.85 9.74
N LEU A 367 -4.52 5.58 10.18
CA LEU A 367 -4.39 6.80 10.96
C LEU A 367 -3.66 6.57 12.27
N GLU A 368 -4.04 5.51 12.99
CA GLU A 368 -3.35 5.08 14.18
C GLU A 368 -1.90 4.78 13.83
N GLN A 369 -1.57 3.94 12.84
CA GLN A 369 -0.18 3.56 12.52
C GLN A 369 0.70 4.78 12.21
N ALA A 370 0.14 5.76 11.49
CA ALA A 370 0.79 7.03 11.17
C ALA A 370 0.95 7.99 12.37
N GLY A 371 0.42 7.65 13.55
CA GLY A 371 0.50 8.46 14.76
C GLY A 371 -0.54 9.58 14.84
N LYS A 372 -1.58 9.54 14.01
CA LYS A 372 -2.67 10.53 13.95
C LYS A 372 -3.86 10.07 14.80
N GLU A 373 -3.62 9.91 16.11
CA GLU A 373 -4.59 9.34 17.07
C GLU A 373 -5.81 10.26 17.29
N SER A 374 -5.59 11.58 17.35
CA SER A 374 -6.66 12.59 17.40
C SER A 374 -7.59 12.46 16.19
N LEU A 375 -7.02 12.37 14.99
CA LEU A 375 -7.75 12.20 13.74
C LEU A 375 -8.51 10.87 13.70
N ALA A 376 -7.87 9.77 14.12
CA ALA A 376 -8.51 8.46 14.23
C ALA A 376 -9.74 8.50 15.17
N SER A 377 -9.61 9.15 16.33
CA SER A 377 -10.71 9.32 17.28
C SER A 377 -11.85 10.18 16.73
N ALA A 378 -11.50 11.24 15.97
CA ALA A 378 -12.49 12.12 15.34
C ALA A 378 -13.27 11.38 14.24
N VAL A 379 -12.58 10.58 13.42
CA VAL A 379 -13.21 9.70 12.42
C VAL A 379 -14.15 8.72 13.10
N LEU A 380 -13.69 7.99 14.14
CA LEU A 380 -14.51 7.02 14.87
C LEU A 380 -15.77 7.64 15.49
N ASN A 381 -15.69 8.88 15.97
CA ASN A 381 -16.84 9.58 16.55
C ASN A 381 -17.83 10.10 15.51
N ARG A 382 -17.45 10.13 14.23
CA ARG A 382 -18.31 10.55 13.11
C ARG A 382 -18.97 9.38 12.39
N LEU A 383 -18.50 8.15 12.62
CA LEU A 383 -19.10 6.97 12.01
C LEU A 383 -20.54 6.78 12.51
N PRO A 384 -21.42 6.16 11.70
CA PRO A 384 -22.73 5.77 12.18
C PRO A 384 -22.61 4.73 13.30
N ALA A 385 -23.63 4.66 14.15
CA ALA A 385 -23.58 3.88 15.39
C ALA A 385 -23.28 2.40 15.15
N VAL A 386 -23.85 1.82 14.09
CA VAL A 386 -23.69 0.39 13.75
C VAL A 386 -22.22 0.06 13.43
N GLU A 387 -21.59 0.80 12.52
CA GLU A 387 -20.20 0.58 12.14
C GLU A 387 -19.26 0.87 13.30
N LYS A 388 -19.56 1.90 14.10
CA LYS A 388 -18.81 2.21 15.32
C LYS A 388 -18.86 1.06 16.32
N GLU A 389 -20.03 0.49 16.56
CA GLU A 389 -20.22 -0.65 17.47
C GLU A 389 -19.48 -1.90 16.97
N GLU A 390 -19.58 -2.24 15.69
CA GLU A 390 -18.88 -3.40 15.12
C GLU A 390 -17.35 -3.27 15.20
N ILE A 391 -16.81 -2.09 14.88
CA ILE A 391 -15.37 -1.82 14.96
C ILE A 391 -14.91 -1.92 16.42
N THR A 392 -15.62 -1.28 17.35
CA THR A 392 -15.25 -1.28 18.77
C THR A 392 -15.38 -2.66 19.41
N ALA A 393 -16.43 -3.42 19.09
CA ALA A 393 -16.60 -4.80 19.55
C ALA A 393 -15.47 -5.70 19.04
N SER A 394 -15.08 -5.55 17.77
CA SER A 394 -14.00 -6.34 17.17
C SER A 394 -12.64 -6.01 17.79
N TYR A 395 -12.37 -4.72 18.10
CA TYR A 395 -11.19 -4.31 18.87
C TYR A 395 -11.19 -4.92 20.28
N ALA A 396 -12.33 -4.85 20.99
CA ALA A 396 -12.44 -5.42 22.34
C ALA A 396 -12.19 -6.93 22.36
N ALA A 397 -12.76 -7.67 21.40
CA ALA A 397 -12.54 -9.10 21.24
C ALA A 397 -11.05 -9.42 21.02
N LEU A 398 -10.38 -8.65 20.17
CA LEU A 398 -8.97 -8.84 19.88
C LEU A 398 -8.07 -8.53 21.09
N ILE A 399 -8.35 -7.46 21.85
CA ILE A 399 -7.67 -7.13 23.11
C ILE A 399 -7.80 -8.30 24.10
N MET A 400 -8.99 -8.88 24.21
CA MET A 400 -9.25 -10.05 25.07
C MET A 400 -8.49 -11.29 24.64
N VAL A 401 -8.41 -11.58 23.34
CA VAL A 401 -7.62 -12.72 22.84
C VAL A 401 -6.14 -12.51 23.11
N TRP A 402 -5.62 -11.30 22.87
CA TRP A 402 -4.21 -10.99 23.05
C TRP A 402 -3.79 -11.01 24.54
N SER A 403 -4.59 -10.44 25.43
CA SER A 403 -4.35 -10.45 26.87
C SER A 403 -4.28 -11.89 27.41
N ASN A 404 -5.20 -12.75 26.97
CA ASN A 404 -5.21 -14.18 27.30
C ASN A 404 -3.95 -14.91 26.79
N GLN A 405 -3.48 -14.59 25.58
CA GLN A 405 -2.23 -15.17 25.06
C GLN A 405 -1.01 -14.75 25.88
N ILE A 406 -0.95 -13.49 26.33
CA ILE A 406 0.14 -13.00 27.20
C ILE A 406 0.09 -13.72 28.55
N LEU A 407 -1.09 -13.82 29.17
CA LEU A 407 -1.27 -14.52 30.45
C LEU A 407 -0.81 -15.98 30.35
N ARG A 408 -1.20 -16.70 29.29
CA ARG A 408 -0.75 -18.08 29.04
C ARG A 408 0.76 -18.17 28.87
N LYS A 409 1.39 -17.22 28.15
CA LYS A 409 2.85 -17.18 28.00
C LYS A 409 3.57 -16.90 29.32
N GLN A 410 3.00 -16.05 30.18
CA GLN A 410 3.56 -15.78 31.52
C GLN A 410 3.43 -16.98 32.45
N GLN A 411 2.28 -17.69 32.42
CA GLN A 411 2.08 -18.91 33.19
C GLN A 411 3.09 -20.00 32.81
N ARG A 412 3.30 -20.23 31.51
CA ARG A 412 4.30 -21.20 31.00
C ARG A 412 5.75 -20.88 31.35
N ARG A 413 6.07 -19.65 31.77
CA ARG A 413 7.43 -19.27 32.21
C ARG A 413 7.64 -19.42 33.72
N ARG A 414 6.57 -19.63 34.49
CA ARG A 414 6.62 -19.81 35.94
C ARG A 414 6.73 -21.28 36.36
N PHE A 415 6.36 -22.19 35.46
CA PHE A 415 6.62 -23.62 35.55
C PHE A 415 7.84 -23.93 34.69
#